data_AF-A0A9D6EJ10-F1
#
_entry.id   AF-A0A9D6EJ10-F1
#
_cell.length_a   1.000
_cell.length_b   1.000
_cell.length_c   1.000
_cell.angle_alpha   90.00
_cell.angle_beta   90.00
_cell.angle_gamma   90.00
#
_symmetry.space_group_name_H-M   'P 1'
#
loop_
_entity.id
_entity.type
_entity.pdbx_description
1 polymer ?
#
loop_
_entity_poly.entity_id
_entity_poly.type
_entity_poly.pdbx_seq_one_letter_code
_entity_poly.pdbx_strand_id
1 'polypeptide(L)'
;MKIEDLPEIFQSLWRCGITTMGACGDDTRNVTGCPLAGVDADEVVDASPLVRAATGMLNGNPDFYNLPRKYKISITGCRVWCSYPEINDIGMTALPDPQTGEIGFSVRVGGGLSTDPHLGLRLNAFVRWNQVLPVVKGISEIFRDSDVLRQNREKARLKFLFLTHGWTAGRFQEELERRMGFSLDP
;
A
#
# COMPACT_ATOMS: atom_id res chain seq x y z
N MET A 1 -15.82 -0.24 -26.15
CA MET A 1 -15.31 1.13 -25.96
C MET A 1 -14.40 1.45 -27.13
N LYS A 2 -14.72 2.49 -27.89
CA LYS A 2 -13.85 2.99 -28.95
C LYS A 2 -13.07 4.20 -28.42
N ILE A 3 -11.98 4.56 -29.08
CA ILE A 3 -11.11 5.65 -28.59
C ILE A 3 -11.80 7.02 -28.67
N GLU A 4 -12.70 7.18 -29.65
CA GLU A 4 -13.45 8.40 -29.90
C GLU A 4 -14.44 8.70 -28.77
N ASP A 5 -14.91 7.67 -28.05
CA ASP A 5 -15.86 7.79 -26.96
C ASP A 5 -15.20 8.24 -25.63
N LEU A 6 -13.85 8.20 -25.54
CA LEU A 6 -13.13 8.42 -24.28
C LEU A 6 -13.41 9.77 -23.60
N PRO A 7 -13.46 10.92 -24.31
CA PRO A 7 -13.73 12.20 -23.66
C PRO A 7 -15.08 12.23 -22.93
N GLU A 8 -16.14 11.70 -23.55
CA GLU A 8 -17.48 11.63 -22.97
C GLU A 8 -17.54 10.65 -21.79
N ILE A 9 -16.89 9.48 -21.93
CA ILE A 9 -16.80 8.47 -20.87
C ILE A 9 -16.09 9.06 -19.64
N PHE A 10 -14.94 9.70 -19.83
CA PHE A 10 -14.19 10.30 -18.72
C PHE A 10 -14.96 11.43 -18.04
N GLN A 11 -15.64 12.27 -18.81
CA GLN A 11 -16.48 13.32 -18.24
C GLN A 11 -17.63 12.74 -17.40
N SER A 12 -18.25 11.66 -17.88
CA SER A 12 -19.34 10.97 -17.17
C SER A 12 -18.87 10.33 -15.86
N LEU A 13 -17.72 9.64 -15.88
CA LEU A 13 -17.11 9.07 -14.68
C LEU A 13 -16.77 10.15 -13.66
N TRP A 14 -16.14 11.25 -14.11
CA TRP A 14 -15.74 12.35 -13.26
C TRP A 14 -16.93 13.00 -12.54
N ARG A 15 -18.06 13.21 -13.24
CA ARG A 15 -19.30 13.75 -12.66
C ARG A 15 -19.85 12.90 -11.51
N CYS A 16 -19.57 11.61 -11.51
CA CYS A 16 -19.97 10.68 -10.46
C CYS A 16 -18.87 10.42 -9.42
N GLY A 17 -17.77 11.18 -9.45
CA GLY A 17 -16.64 11.02 -8.52
C GLY A 17 -15.77 9.78 -8.78
N ILE A 18 -15.84 9.20 -9.98
CA ILE A 18 -15.03 8.05 -10.40
C ILE A 18 -13.86 8.54 -11.25
N THR A 19 -12.68 7.98 -11.01
CA THR A 19 -11.48 8.23 -11.81
C THR A 19 -10.87 6.92 -12.31
N THR A 20 -10.25 6.97 -13.48
CA THR A 20 -9.47 5.87 -14.08
C THR A 20 -7.97 6.06 -13.93
N MET A 21 -7.54 7.20 -13.36
CA MET A 21 -6.14 7.50 -13.10
C MET A 21 -5.55 6.52 -12.08
N GLY A 22 -4.36 5.98 -12.35
CA GLY A 22 -3.71 4.99 -11.48
C GLY A 22 -4.27 3.56 -11.58
N ALA A 23 -5.20 3.29 -12.51
CA ALA A 23 -5.81 1.96 -12.60
C ALA A 23 -4.84 0.88 -13.13
N CYS A 24 -3.87 1.27 -13.97
CA CYS A 24 -3.04 0.38 -14.77
C CYS A 24 -1.70 1.00 -15.12
N GLY A 25 -0.70 0.14 -15.26
CA GLY A 25 0.66 0.55 -15.58
C GLY A 25 1.61 0.21 -14.44
N ASP A 26 2.67 1.02 -14.36
CA ASP A 26 3.70 0.98 -13.33
C ASP A 26 3.41 2.08 -12.30
N ASP A 27 2.24 1.91 -11.66
CA ASP A 27 1.55 2.84 -10.78
C ASP A 27 0.93 2.12 -9.56
N THR A 28 0.38 2.91 -8.64
CA THR A 28 -0.40 2.41 -7.51
C THR A 28 -1.78 2.00 -7.95
N ARG A 29 -2.11 0.72 -7.79
CA ARG A 29 -3.45 0.17 -8.03
C ARG A 29 -4.40 0.59 -6.93
N ASN A 30 -5.69 0.30 -7.14
CA ASN A 30 -6.74 0.53 -6.14
C ASN A 30 -6.30 0.09 -4.74
N VAL A 31 -6.29 1.03 -3.80
CA VAL A 31 -6.04 0.75 -2.38
C VAL A 31 -7.24 -0.01 -1.85
N THR A 32 -7.03 -1.24 -1.39
CA THR A 32 -8.12 -2.09 -0.93
C THR A 32 -8.35 -1.93 0.58
N GLY A 33 -9.60 -2.11 1.00
CA GLY A 33 -10.00 -2.18 2.40
C GLY A 33 -11.13 -3.20 2.59
N CYS A 34 -11.66 -3.29 3.79
CA CYS A 34 -12.80 -4.17 4.07
C CYS A 34 -14.07 -3.64 3.39
N PRO A 35 -14.85 -4.49 2.69
CA PRO A 35 -16.14 -4.06 2.12
C PRO A 35 -17.20 -3.76 3.20
N LEU A 36 -16.98 -4.21 4.43
CA LEU A 36 -17.87 -3.99 5.59
C LEU A 36 -17.30 -2.96 6.58
N ALA A 37 -16.29 -2.17 6.16
CA ALA A 37 -15.72 -1.14 7.04
C ALA A 37 -16.80 -0.12 7.47
N GLY A 38 -16.87 0.17 8.77
CA GLY A 38 -17.85 1.08 9.38
C GLY A 38 -19.20 0.45 9.70
N VAL A 39 -19.43 -0.83 9.33
CA VAL A 39 -20.72 -1.51 9.55
C VAL A 39 -20.59 -2.91 10.16
N ASP A 40 -19.41 -3.52 10.08
CA ASP A 40 -19.12 -4.80 10.75
C ASP A 40 -19.00 -4.58 12.26
N ALA A 41 -19.87 -5.23 13.03
CA ALA A 41 -19.88 -5.13 14.49
C ALA A 41 -18.59 -5.66 15.14
N ASP A 42 -17.86 -6.53 14.44
CA ASP A 42 -16.62 -7.13 14.91
C ASP A 42 -15.37 -6.47 14.33
N GLU A 43 -15.46 -5.36 13.58
CA GLU A 43 -14.26 -4.70 13.08
C GLU A 43 -13.42 -4.09 14.22
N VAL A 44 -12.10 -4.07 14.05
CA VAL A 44 -11.20 -3.39 15.00
C VAL A 44 -11.35 -1.87 14.89
N VAL A 45 -11.45 -1.38 13.65
CA VAL A 45 -11.65 0.04 13.32
C VAL A 45 -12.09 0.20 11.86
N ASP A 46 -12.92 1.20 11.57
CA ASP A 46 -13.22 1.61 10.19
C ASP A 46 -11.98 2.26 9.55
N ALA A 47 -11.23 1.49 8.76
CA ALA A 47 -10.04 1.98 8.04
C ALA A 47 -10.36 2.70 6.71
N SER A 48 -11.63 2.85 6.34
CA SER A 48 -12.03 3.45 5.06
C SER A 48 -11.54 4.91 4.86
N PRO A 49 -11.41 5.77 5.89
CA PRO A 49 -10.84 7.10 5.72
C PRO A 49 -9.36 7.05 5.30
N LEU A 50 -8.59 6.10 5.84
CA LEU A 50 -7.18 5.90 5.49
C LEU A 50 -7.02 5.37 4.05
N VAL A 51 -7.91 4.47 3.61
CA VAL A 51 -7.94 3.98 2.22
C VAL A 51 -8.19 5.13 1.24
N ARG A 52 -9.16 6.01 1.54
CA ARG A 52 -9.46 7.19 0.71
C ARG A 52 -8.30 8.18 0.71
N ALA A 53 -7.70 8.44 1.87
CA ALA A 53 -6.59 9.37 1.98
C ALA A 53 -5.32 8.85 1.27
N ALA A 54 -5.01 7.56 1.38
CA ALA A 54 -3.90 6.93 0.65
C ALA A 54 -4.14 6.98 -0.86
N THR A 55 -5.38 6.69 -1.30
CA THR A 55 -5.79 6.84 -2.70
C THR A 55 -5.57 8.27 -3.19
N GLY A 56 -6.04 9.28 -2.44
CA GLY A 56 -5.90 10.70 -2.82
C GLY A 56 -4.45 11.21 -2.80
N MET A 57 -3.59 10.64 -1.95
CA MET A 57 -2.18 11.00 -1.86
C MET A 57 -1.37 10.48 -3.06
N LEU A 58 -1.74 9.30 -3.59
CA LEU A 58 -0.98 8.61 -4.64
C LEU A 58 -1.56 8.83 -6.05
N ASN A 59 -2.88 8.85 -6.20
CA ASN A 59 -3.52 9.08 -7.49
C ASN A 59 -3.46 10.55 -7.90
N GLY A 60 -3.14 10.82 -9.17
CA GLY A 60 -2.96 12.18 -9.69
C GLY A 60 -1.67 12.87 -9.22
N ASN A 61 -0.81 12.18 -8.45
CA ASN A 61 0.45 12.72 -7.98
C ASN A 61 1.61 12.28 -8.91
N PRO A 62 2.26 13.19 -9.65
CA PRO A 62 3.31 12.84 -10.62
C PRO A 62 4.51 12.11 -9.99
N ASP A 63 4.76 12.30 -8.70
CA ASP A 63 5.85 11.62 -7.98
C ASP A 63 5.67 10.10 -7.93
N PHE A 64 4.46 9.58 -8.15
CA PHE A 64 4.11 8.16 -8.03
C PHE A 64 3.58 7.53 -9.33
N TYR A 65 3.79 8.17 -10.49
CA TYR A 65 3.35 7.68 -11.81
C TYR A 65 4.44 6.97 -12.62
N ASN A 66 5.64 6.83 -12.04
CA ASN A 66 6.78 6.13 -12.63
C ASN A 66 7.40 5.19 -11.59
N LEU A 67 6.62 4.26 -11.05
CA LEU A 67 7.14 3.22 -10.16
C LEU A 67 7.87 2.14 -10.99
N PRO A 68 8.73 1.30 -10.39
CA PRO A 68 9.38 0.22 -11.15
C PRO A 68 8.38 -0.79 -11.77
N ARG A 69 7.24 -1.03 -11.10
CA ARG A 69 6.18 -1.94 -11.55
C ARG A 69 4.87 -1.67 -10.81
N LYS A 70 3.77 -2.33 -11.21
CA LYS A 70 2.47 -2.30 -10.49
C LYS A 70 2.63 -2.42 -8.97
N TYR A 71 1.93 -1.57 -8.23
CA TYR A 71 2.07 -1.45 -6.78
C TYR A 71 0.69 -1.58 -6.11
N LYS A 72 0.55 -2.46 -5.13
CA LYS A 72 -0.73 -2.77 -4.48
C LYS A 72 -0.68 -2.50 -2.99
N ILE A 73 -1.73 -1.90 -2.46
CA ILE A 73 -1.84 -1.50 -1.06
C ILE A 73 -3.17 -2.02 -0.52
N SER A 74 -3.13 -2.58 0.69
CA SER A 74 -4.31 -2.98 1.46
C SER A 74 -4.23 -2.36 2.85
N ILE A 75 -5.28 -1.67 3.28
CA ILE A 75 -5.41 -1.09 4.62
C ILE A 75 -6.75 -1.56 5.19
N THR A 76 -6.71 -2.31 6.29
CA THR A 76 -7.92 -2.94 6.83
C THR A 76 -7.93 -2.96 8.36
N GLY A 77 -9.10 -2.68 8.93
CA GLY A 77 -9.41 -2.97 10.33
C GLY A 77 -10.22 -4.24 10.53
N CYS A 78 -10.45 -5.03 9.47
CA CYS A 78 -11.17 -6.29 9.55
C CYS A 78 -10.34 -7.36 10.27
N ARG A 79 -10.95 -8.09 11.22
CA ARG A 79 -10.27 -9.15 11.99
C ARG A 79 -9.92 -10.38 11.16
N VAL A 80 -10.67 -10.67 10.10
CA VAL A 80 -10.49 -11.85 9.24
C VAL A 80 -9.68 -11.56 7.98
N TRP A 81 -9.17 -10.33 7.82
CA TRP A 81 -8.29 -9.94 6.71
C TRP A 81 -8.88 -10.25 5.31
N CYS A 82 -10.17 -9.98 5.11
CA CYS A 82 -10.87 -10.22 3.85
C CYS A 82 -10.28 -9.47 2.63
N SER A 83 -9.44 -8.45 2.87
CA SER A 83 -8.71 -7.69 1.85
C SER A 83 -7.34 -8.28 1.49
N TYR A 84 -6.99 -9.45 2.03
CA TYR A 84 -5.75 -10.20 1.78
C TYR A 84 -4.46 -9.35 1.89
N PRO A 85 -4.19 -8.73 3.05
CA PRO A 85 -3.07 -7.80 3.23
C PRO A 85 -1.70 -8.45 2.94
N GLU A 86 -1.56 -9.76 3.15
CA GLU A 86 -0.29 -10.49 3.01
C GLU A 86 0.23 -10.59 1.57
N ILE A 87 -0.61 -10.36 0.56
CA ILE A 87 -0.24 -10.48 -0.86
C ILE A 87 -0.11 -9.12 -1.57
N ASN A 88 -0.16 -8.03 -0.81
CA ASN A 88 -0.01 -6.66 -1.30
C ASN A 88 1.42 -6.16 -1.06
N ASP A 89 1.88 -5.21 -1.88
CA ASP A 89 3.20 -4.59 -1.71
C ASP A 89 3.26 -3.85 -0.36
N ILE A 90 2.14 -3.25 0.08
CA ILE A 90 1.87 -2.84 1.46
C ILE A 90 0.61 -3.54 1.96
N GLY A 91 0.69 -4.20 3.12
CA GLY A 91 -0.47 -4.69 3.86
C GLY A 91 -0.50 -4.12 5.26
N MET A 92 -1.50 -3.30 5.58
CA MET A 92 -1.72 -2.72 6.92
C MET A 92 -2.94 -3.33 7.58
N THR A 93 -2.74 -3.87 8.78
CA THR A 93 -3.77 -4.56 9.55
C THR A 93 -3.91 -3.95 10.93
N ALA A 94 -5.11 -3.50 11.27
CA ALA A 94 -5.35 -2.88 12.56
C ALA A 94 -5.17 -3.87 13.71
N LEU A 95 -4.62 -3.38 14.82
CA LEU A 95 -4.46 -4.12 16.06
C LEU A 95 -4.43 -3.14 17.24
N PRO A 96 -4.90 -3.56 18.42
CA PRO A 96 -4.67 -2.81 19.65
C PRO A 96 -3.21 -2.96 20.10
N ASP A 97 -2.65 -1.88 20.61
CA ASP A 97 -1.44 -1.89 21.41
C ASP A 97 -1.68 -2.74 22.66
N PRO A 98 -0.85 -3.76 22.96
CA PRO A 98 -1.08 -4.65 24.10
C PRO A 98 -0.98 -3.97 25.47
N GLN A 99 -0.28 -2.84 25.58
CA GLN A 99 -0.03 -2.12 26.82
C GLN A 99 -1.02 -0.98 27.04
N THR A 100 -1.29 -0.20 25.99
CA THR A 100 -2.12 1.01 26.05
C THR A 100 -3.55 0.80 25.59
N GLY A 101 -3.81 -0.25 24.80
CA GLY A 101 -5.10 -0.49 24.16
C GLY A 101 -5.39 0.43 22.98
N GLU A 102 -4.48 1.33 22.62
CA GLU A 102 -4.63 2.21 21.47
C GLU A 102 -4.70 1.42 20.17
N ILE A 103 -5.63 1.78 19.28
CA ILE A 103 -5.71 1.14 17.97
C ILE A 103 -4.70 1.76 17.02
N GLY A 104 -3.79 0.93 16.51
CA GLY A 104 -2.87 1.27 15.43
C GLY A 104 -2.88 0.18 14.36
N PHE A 105 -1.82 0.13 13.58
CA PHE A 105 -1.67 -0.79 12.47
C PHE A 105 -0.32 -1.48 12.50
N SER A 106 -0.31 -2.77 12.19
CA SER A 106 0.90 -3.50 11.84
C SER A 106 1.07 -3.43 10.33
N VAL A 107 2.32 -3.42 9.87
CA VAL A 107 2.63 -3.29 8.45
C VAL A 107 3.41 -4.50 7.94
N ARG A 108 3.02 -4.98 6.77
CA ARG A 108 3.73 -5.97 5.96
C ARG A 108 4.16 -5.34 4.65
N VAL A 109 5.34 -5.71 4.15
CA VAL A 109 5.90 -5.19 2.90
C VAL A 109 6.35 -6.29 1.95
N GLY A 110 6.20 -6.04 0.65
CA GLY A 110 6.72 -6.92 -0.40
C GLY A 110 5.90 -8.18 -0.66
N GLY A 111 4.58 -8.16 -0.46
CA GLY A 111 3.71 -9.28 -0.85
C GLY A 111 3.46 -9.37 -2.36
N GLY A 112 3.28 -10.58 -2.89
CA GLY A 112 2.81 -10.77 -4.26
C GLY A 112 2.91 -12.18 -4.81
N LEU A 113 1.83 -12.64 -5.47
CA LEU A 113 1.62 -14.04 -5.87
C LEU A 113 2.11 -14.47 -7.28
N SER A 114 2.53 -13.53 -8.13
CA SER A 114 3.09 -13.88 -9.46
C SER A 114 4.21 -14.91 -9.34
N THR A 115 4.53 -15.66 -10.41
CA THR A 115 5.67 -16.62 -10.58
C THR A 115 6.40 -17.09 -9.31
N ASP A 116 7.12 -16.20 -8.63
CA ASP A 116 7.80 -16.42 -7.35
C ASP A 116 6.95 -15.91 -6.17
N PRO A 117 5.94 -16.63 -5.67
CA PRO A 117 5.05 -16.14 -4.63
C PRO A 117 5.82 -15.77 -3.35
N HIS A 118 5.49 -14.61 -2.79
CA HIS A 118 6.11 -14.11 -1.57
C HIS A 118 5.03 -13.46 -0.71
N LEU A 119 4.90 -13.92 0.54
CA LEU A 119 4.04 -13.26 1.53
C LEU A 119 4.78 -12.04 2.08
N GLY A 120 4.07 -10.94 2.29
CA GLY A 120 4.64 -9.71 2.80
C GLY A 120 5.30 -9.92 4.17
N LEU A 121 6.52 -9.44 4.32
CA LEU A 121 7.26 -9.54 5.58
C LEU A 121 6.72 -8.50 6.56
N ARG A 122 6.37 -8.94 7.76
CA ARG A 122 5.95 -8.06 8.84
C ARG A 122 7.14 -7.25 9.33
N LEU A 123 6.99 -5.93 9.39
CA LEU A 123 7.95 -5.06 10.08
C LEU A 123 7.67 -5.07 11.58
N ASN A 124 8.70 -4.82 12.38
CA ASN A 124 8.57 -4.70 13.83
C ASN A 124 8.16 -3.26 14.17
N ALA A 125 6.95 -2.91 13.73
CA ALA A 125 6.41 -1.57 13.77
C ALA A 125 4.91 -1.56 14.08
N PHE A 126 4.55 -0.82 15.12
CA PHE A 126 3.24 -0.30 15.43
C PHE A 126 3.08 1.10 14.83
N VAL A 127 2.16 1.22 13.88
CA VAL A 127 1.90 2.45 13.13
C VAL A 127 0.63 3.09 13.65
N ARG A 128 0.75 4.25 14.30
CA ARG A 128 -0.39 5.02 14.78
C ARG A 128 -1.20 5.56 13.60
N TRP A 129 -2.48 5.87 13.83
CA TRP A 129 -3.39 6.35 12.80
C TRP A 129 -2.82 7.51 11.96
N ASN A 130 -2.21 8.50 12.62
CA ASN A 130 -1.60 9.67 11.97
C ASN A 130 -0.27 9.36 11.23
N GLN A 131 0.36 8.21 11.51
CA GLN A 131 1.59 7.76 10.86
C GLN A 131 1.33 6.90 9.62
N VAL A 132 0.10 6.43 9.40
CA VAL A 132 -0.25 5.55 8.28
C VAL A 132 0.14 6.15 6.91
N LEU A 133 -0.24 7.40 6.64
CA LEU A 133 0.08 8.06 5.37
C LEU A 133 1.59 8.33 5.21
N PRO A 134 2.32 8.86 6.22
CA PRO A 134 3.78 8.92 6.19
C PRO A 134 4.45 7.59 5.87
N VAL A 135 3.99 6.49 6.49
CA VAL A 135 4.51 5.14 6.24
C VAL A 135 4.23 4.71 4.80
N VAL A 136 2.99 4.83 4.33
CA VAL A 136 2.64 4.49 2.93
C VAL A 136 3.49 5.28 1.93
N LYS A 137 3.67 6.59 2.17
CA LYS A 137 4.52 7.45 1.34
C LYS A 137 5.97 6.98 1.34
N GLY A 138 6.55 6.76 2.52
CA GLY A 138 7.95 6.34 2.66
C GLY A 138 8.25 5.01 1.98
N ILE A 139 7.37 4.01 2.13
CA ILE A 139 7.51 2.71 1.44
C ILE A 139 7.38 2.90 -0.07
N SER A 140 6.43 3.74 -0.53
CA SER A 140 6.24 4.04 -1.95
C SER A 140 7.48 4.72 -2.56
N GLU A 141 8.13 5.61 -1.81
CA GLU A 141 9.38 6.27 -2.22
C GLU A 141 10.57 5.29 -2.27
N ILE A 142 10.70 4.38 -1.30
CA ILE A 142 11.72 3.30 -1.36
C ILE A 142 11.54 2.50 -2.65
N PHE A 143 10.30 2.13 -2.96
CA PHE A 143 10.02 1.39 -4.18
C PHE A 143 10.34 2.22 -5.43
N ARG A 144 9.88 3.47 -5.51
CA ARG A 144 10.12 4.40 -6.62
C ARG A 144 11.62 4.56 -6.92
N ASP A 145 12.42 4.72 -5.87
CA ASP A 145 13.85 5.04 -5.96
C ASP A 145 14.75 3.80 -6.07
N SER A 146 14.17 2.61 -6.22
CA SER A 146 14.92 1.35 -6.33
C SER A 146 15.39 1.09 -7.77
N ASP A 147 16.54 1.64 -8.15
CA ASP A 147 17.14 1.47 -9.49
C ASP A 147 17.39 0.01 -9.88
N VAL A 148 17.70 -0.85 -8.91
CA VAL A 148 17.90 -2.29 -9.13
C VAL A 148 16.65 -2.98 -9.67
N LEU A 149 15.45 -2.49 -9.31
CA LEU A 149 14.17 -3.04 -9.79
C LEU A 149 13.83 -2.55 -11.20
N ARG A 150 14.56 -1.59 -11.75
CA ARG A 150 14.35 -1.08 -13.12
C ARG A 150 15.15 -1.85 -14.17
N GLN A 151 16.00 -2.79 -13.75
CA GLN A 151 16.89 -3.54 -14.66
C GLN A 151 16.18 -4.69 -15.39
N ASN A 152 15.21 -5.36 -14.74
CA ASN A 152 14.47 -6.48 -15.33
C ASN A 152 12.99 -6.41 -14.95
N ARG A 153 12.11 -6.27 -15.95
CA ARG A 153 10.65 -6.12 -15.77
C ARG A 153 9.98 -7.29 -15.05
N GLU A 154 10.48 -8.50 -15.22
CA GLU A 154 9.95 -9.70 -14.53
C GLU A 154 10.30 -9.67 -13.04
N LYS A 155 11.42 -9.02 -12.68
CA LYS A 155 11.95 -8.88 -11.32
C LYS A 155 11.81 -7.46 -10.75
N ALA A 156 10.81 -6.71 -11.23
CA ALA A 156 10.65 -5.28 -10.91
C ALA A 156 9.65 -4.97 -9.77
N ARG A 157 9.01 -5.97 -9.16
CA ARG A 157 8.07 -5.80 -8.04
C ARG A 157 8.81 -5.60 -6.72
N LEU A 158 8.19 -4.92 -5.75
CA LEU A 158 8.80 -4.65 -4.42
C LEU A 158 9.32 -5.92 -3.75
N LYS A 159 8.61 -7.05 -3.89
CA LYS A 159 9.02 -8.36 -3.35
C LYS A 159 10.45 -8.78 -3.74
N PHE A 160 10.95 -8.35 -4.89
CA PHE A 160 12.29 -8.74 -5.37
C PHE A 160 13.43 -8.05 -4.61
N LEU A 161 13.16 -6.95 -3.90
CA LEU A 161 14.13 -6.43 -2.93
C LEU A 161 14.52 -7.51 -1.91
N PHE A 162 13.52 -8.25 -1.41
CA PHE A 162 13.70 -9.30 -0.43
C PHE A 162 14.20 -10.61 -1.08
N LEU A 163 13.59 -11.01 -2.20
CA LEU A 163 13.92 -12.30 -2.85
C LEU A 163 15.33 -12.34 -3.46
N THR A 164 15.81 -11.24 -4.04
CA THR A 164 17.03 -11.27 -4.87
C THR A 164 18.04 -10.17 -4.57
N HIS A 165 17.70 -9.15 -3.79
CA HIS A 165 18.60 -8.04 -3.48
C HIS A 165 18.99 -7.93 -1.99
N GLY A 166 18.72 -8.98 -1.20
CA GLY A 166 19.19 -9.10 0.17
C GLY A 166 18.58 -8.11 1.16
N TRP A 167 17.42 -7.54 0.86
CA TRP A 167 16.66 -6.77 1.84
C TRP A 167 16.06 -7.69 2.89
N THR A 168 16.03 -7.22 4.13
CA THR A 168 15.36 -7.87 5.26
C THR A 168 14.30 -6.93 5.82
N ALA A 169 13.39 -7.43 6.65
CA ALA A 169 12.41 -6.58 7.32
C ALA A 169 13.08 -5.47 8.15
N GLY A 170 14.13 -5.80 8.91
CA GLY A 170 14.88 -4.83 9.72
C GLY A 170 15.54 -3.74 8.87
N ARG A 171 16.30 -4.12 7.84
CA ARG A 171 16.94 -3.15 6.93
C ARG A 171 15.91 -2.27 6.21
N PHE A 172 14.76 -2.84 5.85
CA PHE A 172 13.68 -2.09 5.23
C PHE A 172 13.09 -1.06 6.19
N GLN A 173 12.85 -1.44 7.44
CA GLN A 173 12.35 -0.55 8.48
C GLN A 173 13.34 0.57 8.79
N GLU A 174 14.64 0.27 8.92
CA GLU A 174 15.69 1.30 9.13
C GLU A 174 15.67 2.36 8.02
N GLU A 175 15.62 1.94 6.75
CA GLU A 175 15.54 2.88 5.62
C GLU A 175 14.24 3.68 5.61
N LEU A 176 13.12 3.05 5.99
CA LEU A 176 11.82 3.71 6.11
C LEU A 176 11.86 4.81 7.18
N GLU A 177 12.32 4.50 8.39
CA GLU A 177 12.45 5.46 9.49
C GLU A 177 13.43 6.58 9.16
N ARG A 178 14.55 6.26 8.48
CA ARG A 178 15.52 7.26 8.00
C ARG A 178 14.86 8.28 7.06
N ARG A 179 13.96 7.85 6.16
CA ARG A 179 13.24 8.75 5.24
C ARG A 179 12.16 9.57 5.93
N MET A 180 11.46 8.96 6.89
CA MET A 180 10.39 9.64 7.64
C MET A 180 10.93 10.63 8.68
N GLY A 181 12.18 10.45 9.14
CA GLY A 181 12.79 11.29 10.17
C GLY A 181 12.29 10.99 11.59
N PHE A 182 11.59 9.87 11.78
CA PHE A 182 11.15 9.37 13.09
C PHE A 182 11.11 7.85 13.10
N SER A 183 11.26 7.26 14.28
CA SER A 183 11.17 5.81 14.49
C SER A 183 9.75 5.37 14.82
N LEU A 184 9.42 4.13 14.45
CA LEU A 184 8.14 3.51 14.78
C LEU A 184 8.28 2.74 16.09
N ASP A 185 7.20 2.72 16.87
CA ASP A 185 7.13 1.87 18.06
C ASP A 185 7.19 0.39 17.63
N PRO A 186 7.85 -0.53 18.36
CA PRO A 186 7.99 -1.92 17.95
C PRO A 186 6.69 -2.75 17.96
#